data_AF-A0A9D5FN60-F1
#
_entry.id   AF-A0A9D5FN60-F1
#
_cell.length_a   1.000
_cell.length_b   1.000
_cell.length_c   1.000
_cell.angle_alpha   90.00
_cell.angle_beta   90.00
_cell.angle_gamma   90.00
#
_symmetry.space_group_name_H-M   'P 1'
#
loop_
_entity.id
_entity.type
_entity.pdbx_description
1 polymer ?
#
loop_
_entity_poly.entity_id
_entity_poly.type
_entity_poly.pdbx_seq_one_letter_code
_entity_poly.pdbx_strand_id
1 'polypeptide(L)' 'MKPILLLDESLQVEIFFESDDYGYEDNICLKIIESCPEEEKVFVHDESHLYLTPTQAQALIDALQKALKLSSFSHK' A
#
# COMPACT_ATOMS: atom_id res chain seq x y z
N MET A 1 11.23 -3.47 4.86
CA MET A 1 10.17 -3.83 5.84
C MET A 1 9.59 -5.19 5.42
N LYS A 2 8.81 -5.87 6.27
CA LYS A 2 8.12 -7.10 5.83
C LYS A 2 6.92 -6.72 4.95
N PRO A 3 6.64 -7.45 3.85
CA PRO A 3 5.45 -7.22 3.04
C PRO A 3 4.16 -7.46 3.83
N ILE A 4 3.13 -6.72 3.48
CA ILE A 4 1.75 -6.93 3.95
C ILE A 4 1.06 -7.82 2.93
N LEU A 5 0.52 -8.95 3.38
CA LEU A 5 -0.23 -9.88 2.55
C LEU A 5 -1.73 -9.62 2.70
N LEU A 6 -2.40 -9.44 1.56
CA LEU A 6 -3.83 -9.16 1.43
C LEU A 6 -4.44 -10.16 0.43
N LEU A 7 -5.77 -10.21 0.38
CA LEU A 7 -6.54 -11.06 -0.55
C LEU A 7 -6.01 -12.51 -0.58
N ASP A 8 -5.99 -13.18 0.59
CA ASP A 8 -5.48 -14.55 0.72
C ASP A 8 -4.06 -14.74 0.16
N GLU A 9 -3.18 -13.77 0.43
CA GLU A 9 -1.77 -13.74 0.01
C GLU A 9 -1.54 -13.56 -1.50
N SER A 10 -2.61 -13.37 -2.29
CA SER A 10 -2.52 -13.08 -3.72
C SER A 10 -2.09 -11.64 -4.03
N LEU A 11 -2.23 -10.73 -3.06
CA LEU A 11 -1.85 -9.33 -3.16
C LEU A 11 -0.81 -8.99 -2.08
N GLN A 12 0.40 -8.66 -2.52
CA GLN A 12 1.50 -8.25 -1.65
C GLN A 12 1.72 -6.74 -1.77
N VAL A 13 1.79 -6.06 -0.62
CA VAL A 13 2.07 -4.63 -0.54
C VAL A 13 3.35 -4.41 0.27
N GLU A 14 4.31 -3.70 -0.33
CA GLU A 14 5.53 -3.26 0.30
C GLU A 14 5.56 -1.74 0.39
N ILE A 15 6.02 -1.21 1.53
CA ILE A 15 6.14 0.23 1.74
C ILE A 15 7.58 0.52 2.14
N PHE A 16 8.22 1.40 1.39
CA PHE A 16 9.59 1.80 1.64
C PHE A 16 9.86 3.24 1.20
N PHE A 17 10.91 3.82 1.77
CA PHE A 17 11.43 5.11 1.35
C PHE A 17 12.36 4.89 0.16
N GLU A 18 12.11 5.57 -0.96
CA GLU A 18 12.95 5.51 -2.15
C GLU A 18 14.01 6.60 -2.07
N SER A 19 15.25 6.21 -1.74
CA SER A 19 16.35 7.16 -1.58
C SER A 19 17.00 7.56 -2.89
N ASP A 20 16.79 6.81 -3.98
CA ASP A 20 17.41 7.14 -5.26
C ASP A 20 16.72 8.32 -5.96
N ASP A 21 15.57 8.77 -5.43
CA ASP A 21 14.75 9.85 -5.97
C ASP A 21 14.73 11.13 -5.09
N TYR A 22 15.86 11.45 -4.47
CA TYR A 22 16.06 12.61 -3.57
C TYR A 22 15.68 13.98 -4.18
N GLY A 23 15.42 14.04 -5.49
CA GLY A 23 15.01 15.24 -6.21
C GLY A 23 13.50 15.53 -6.17
N TYR A 24 12.67 14.56 -5.74
CA TYR A 24 11.22 14.71 -5.73
C TYR A 24 10.63 14.57 -4.33
N GLU A 25 9.48 15.23 -4.13
CA GLU A 25 8.81 15.30 -2.83
C GLU A 25 8.03 14.01 -2.50
N ASP A 26 7.85 13.11 -3.47
CA ASP A 26 7.14 11.83 -3.39
C ASP A 26 8.07 10.62 -3.25
N ASN A 27 8.88 10.65 -2.20
CA ASN A 27 9.90 9.64 -1.91
C ASN A 27 9.41 8.45 -1.06
N ILE A 28 8.09 8.28 -0.92
CA ILE A 28 7.49 7.10 -0.26
C ILE A 28 6.86 6.23 -1.34
N CYS A 29 7.41 5.04 -1.55
CA CYS A 29 6.90 4.10 -2.54
C CYS A 29 6.03 3.01 -1.88
N LEU A 30 4.82 2.85 -2.40
CA LEU A 30 3.99 1.67 -2.20
C LEU A 30 4.14 0.79 -3.44
N LYS A 31 4.77 -0.35 -3.26
CA LYS A 31 4.91 -1.39 -4.29
C LYS A 31 3.81 -2.43 -4.08
N ILE A 32 3.06 -2.70 -5.14
CA ILE A 32 1.98 -3.68 -5.18
C ILE A 32 2.39 -4.77 -6.15
N ILE A 33 2.29 -6.02 -5.70
CA ILE A 33 2.63 -7.22 -6.46
C ILE A 33 1.43 -8.16 -6.40
N GLU A 34 0.97 -8.61 -7.56
CA GLU A 34 -0.15 -9.55 -7.68
C GLU A 34 0.37 -10.91 -8.17
N SER A 35 0.21 -11.95 -7.36
CA SER A 35 0.65 -13.31 -7.64
C SER A 35 -0.45 -14.21 -8.23
N CYS A 36 -1.55 -13.60 -8.67
CA CYS A 36 -2.71 -14.27 -9.27
C CYS A 36 -2.67 -14.30 -10.81
N PRO A 37 -3.52 -15.14 -11.46
CA PRO A 37 -3.74 -15.11 -12.90
C PRO A 37 -4.12 -13.71 -13.41
N GLU A 38 -3.74 -13.39 -14.65
CA GLU A 38 -3.94 -12.05 -15.24
C GLU A 38 -5.41 -11.60 -15.23
N GLU A 39 -6.35 -12.54 -15.38
CA GLU A 39 -7.79 -12.32 -15.34
C GLU A 39 -8.34 -11.92 -13.95
N GLU A 40 -7.57 -12.16 -12.89
CA GLU A 40 -7.91 -11.83 -11.50
C GLU A 40 -7.19 -10.58 -11.01
N LYS A 41 -6.18 -10.09 -11.74
CA LYS A 41 -5.39 -8.92 -11.35
C LYS A 41 -6.25 -7.66 -11.31
N VAL A 42 -6.17 -6.94 -10.20
CA VAL A 42 -6.83 -5.65 -9.99
C VAL A 42 -6.06 -4.53 -10.70
N PHE A 43 -4.73 -4.58 -10.68
CA PHE A 43 -3.88 -3.56 -11.27
C PHE A 43 -3.40 -3.92 -12.69
N VAL A 44 -3.70 -5.14 -13.15
CA VAL A 44 -3.42 -5.65 -14.52
C VAL A 44 -1.93 -5.53 -14.92
N HIS A 45 -1.06 -5.45 -13.91
CA HIS A 45 0.39 -5.36 -14.06
C HIS A 45 1.05 -6.34 -13.08
N ASP A 46 2.23 -6.86 -13.44
CA ASP A 46 3.00 -7.72 -12.53
C ASP A 46 3.46 -6.96 -11.29
N GLU A 47 3.75 -5.67 -11.45
CA GLU A 47 4.23 -4.78 -10.41
C GLU A 47 3.69 -3.37 -10.63
N SER A 48 3.14 -2.77 -9.60
CA SER A 48 2.67 -1.39 -9.61
C SER A 48 3.35 -0.58 -8.52
N HIS A 49 3.89 0.59 -8.89
CA HIS A 49 4.50 1.54 -7.97
C HIS A 49 3.62 2.77 -7.81
N LEU A 50 3.33 3.12 -6.57
CA LEU A 50 2.64 4.34 -6.20
C LEU A 50 3.58 5.18 -5.34
N TYR A 51 4.02 6.29 -5.89
CA TYR A 51 4.84 7.27 -5.19
C TYR A 51 3.94 8.28 -4.48
N LEU A 52 4.22 8.51 -3.21
CA LEU A 52 3.46 9.37 -2.33
C LEU A 52 4.36 10.42 -1.69
N THR A 53 3.84 11.64 -1.62
CA THR A 53 4.40 12.67 -0.74
C THR A 53 4.16 12.31 0.73
N PRO A 54 4.97 12.82 1.68
CA PRO A 54 4.74 12.66 3.11
C PRO A 54 3.32 13.02 3.56
N THR A 55 2.73 14.07 2.97
CA THR A 55 1.35 14.49 3.29
C THR A 55 0.31 13.47 2.83
N GLN A 56 0.48 12.89 1.64
CA GLN A 56 -0.44 11.85 1.14
C GLN A 56 -0.30 10.56 1.95
N ALA A 57 0.93 10.15 2.28
CA ALA A 57 1.17 9.00 3.13
C ALA A 57 0.53 9.17 4.51
N GLN A 58 0.64 10.36 5.12
CA GLN A 58 -0.02 10.66 6.38
C GLN A 58 -1.55 10.58 6.27
N ALA A 59 -2.14 11.11 5.18
CA ALA A 59 -3.57 11.05 4.96
C ALA A 59 -4.09 9.59 4.85
N LEU A 60 -3.32 8.69 4.21
CA LEU A 60 -3.64 7.26 4.17
C LEU A 60 -3.59 6.62 5.56
N ILE A 61 -2.56 6.94 6.35
CA ILE A 61 -2.43 6.46 7.73
C ILE A 61 -3.65 6.90 8.56
N ASP A 62 -4.03 8.17 8.48
CA ASP A 62 -5.15 8.71 9.25
C ASP A 62 -6.48 8.05 8.86
N ALA A 63 -6.70 7.82 7.56
CA ALA A 63 -7.88 7.12 7.05
C ALA A 63 -7.94 5.67 7.57
N LEU A 64 -6.83 4.94 7.50
CA LEU A 64 -6.72 3.57 8.01
C LEU A 64 -6.94 3.52 9.53
N GLN A 65 -6.33 4.42 10.29
CA GLN A 65 -6.52 4.51 11.75
C GLN A 65 -7.98 4.79 12.11
N LYS A 66 -8.66 5.66 11.36
CA LYS A 66 -10.09 5.93 11.55
C LYS A 66 -10.93 4.68 11.30
N ALA A 67 -10.66 3.95 10.21
CA ALA A 67 -11.34 2.70 9.91
C ALA A 67 -11.11 1.63 11.00
N LEU A 68 -9.87 1.50 11.50
CA LEU A 68 -9.54 0.58 12.60
C LEU A 68 -10.30 0.89 13.88
N LYS A 69 -10.45 2.18 14.23
CA LYS A 69 -11.26 2.58 15.39
C LYS A 69 -12.70 2.09 15.21
N LEU A 70 -13.32 2.34 14.05
CA LEU A 70 -14.70 1.91 13.78
C LEU A 70 -14.87 0.39 13.77
N SER A 71 -13.93 -0.36 13.16
CA SER A 71 -14.01 -1.82 13.14
C SER A 71 -13.84 -2.43 14.54
N SER A 72 -12.97 -1.84 15.38
CA SER A 72 -12.81 -2.25 16.77
C SER A 72 -14.02 -1.95 17.67
N PHE A 73 -14.86 -0.97 17.29
CA PHE A 73 -16.15 -0.72 17.96
C PHE A 73 -17.24 -1.73 17.54
N SER A 74 -17.11 -2.38 16.38
CA SER A 74 -18.11 -3.33 15.88
C SER A 74 -18.00 -4.73 16.52
N HIS A 75 -17.00 -4.97 17.36
CA HIS A 75 -16.76 -6.24 18.06
C HIS A 75 -17.00 -6.17 19.59
N LYS A 76 -17.73 -5.15 20.08
CA LYS A 76 -18.16 -5.07 21.49
C LYS A 76 -19.67 -5.18 21.63
#